data_AF-A0A1B6I3X9-F1
#
_entry.id   AF-A0A1B6I3X9-F1
#
_cell.length_a   1.000
_cell.length_b   1.000
_cell.length_c   1.000
_cell.angle_alpha   90.00
_cell.angle_beta   90.00
_cell.angle_gamma   90.00
#
_symmetry.space_group_name_H-M   'P 1'
#
loop_
_entity.id
_entity.type
_entity.pdbx_description
1 polymer ?
#
loop_
_entity_poly.entity_id
_entity_poly.type
_entity_poly.pdbx_seq_one_letter_code
_entity_poly.pdbx_strand_id
1 'polypeptide(L)'
;QAEARGELVECGCCYGSVIFEDCGTCNEGDLFCKSCILKSTEVRIGDGHTTFPCLSDCGSHFPLSLLQNLLEARAFSKLLQRIQLDEVKAAEIEGLEMCPFCEFATIPPPETNIFTCLNPECLRESCRKCHKDSHI
;
A
#
# COMPACT_ATOMS: atom_id res chain seq x y z
N GLN A 1 30.25 -18.34 8.03
CA GLN A 1 31.33 -17.85 7.14
C GLN A 1 31.03 -16.47 6.51
N ALA A 2 30.02 -15.71 6.96
CA ALA A 2 29.80 -14.31 6.57
C ALA A 2 30.49 -13.30 7.52
N GLU A 3 30.67 -13.66 8.80
CA GLU A 3 31.34 -12.82 9.80
C GLU A 3 32.84 -12.56 9.49
N ALA A 4 33.47 -13.39 8.64
CA ALA A 4 34.90 -13.33 8.37
C ALA A 4 35.30 -12.32 7.28
N ARG A 5 34.34 -11.66 6.60
CA ARG A 5 34.62 -10.72 5.49
C ARG A 5 34.36 -9.24 5.80
N GLY A 6 33.80 -8.90 6.96
CA GLY A 6 33.51 -7.50 7.30
C GLY A 6 32.37 -6.86 6.48
N GLU A 7 31.50 -7.68 5.89
CA GLU A 7 30.40 -7.27 4.99
C GLU A 7 29.06 -7.05 5.71
N LEU A 8 29.08 -7.10 7.05
CA LEU A 8 27.89 -6.85 7.87
C LEU A 8 27.75 -5.36 8.16
N VAL A 9 26.54 -4.85 7.95
CA VAL A 9 26.13 -3.50 8.28
C VAL A 9 25.09 -3.52 9.40
N GLU A 10 24.99 -2.44 10.14
CA GLU A 10 24.01 -2.29 11.22
C GLU A 10 22.70 -1.70 10.68
N CYS A 11 21.58 -2.29 11.06
CA CYS A 11 20.26 -1.77 10.74
C CYS A 11 19.92 -0.55 11.62
N GLY A 12 19.52 0.58 11.02
CA GLY A 12 19.13 1.78 11.75
C GLY A 12 17.85 1.70 12.60
N CYS A 13 17.12 0.56 12.55
CA CYS A 13 15.88 0.36 13.31
C CYS A 13 16.05 -0.64 14.47
N CYS A 14 16.61 -1.82 14.19
CA CYS A 14 16.75 -2.87 15.20
C CYS A 14 18.18 -3.03 15.74
N TYR A 15 19.15 -2.27 15.21
CA TYR A 15 20.58 -2.36 15.55
C TYR A 15 21.18 -3.76 15.37
N GLY A 16 20.53 -4.61 14.56
CA GLY A 16 21.03 -5.93 14.21
C GLY A 16 22.08 -5.86 13.10
N SER A 17 23.11 -6.71 13.20
CA SER A 17 24.09 -6.91 12.12
C SER A 17 23.52 -7.79 11.02
N VAL A 18 23.50 -7.27 9.79
CA VAL A 18 22.90 -7.92 8.61
C VAL A 18 23.82 -7.77 7.41
N ILE A 19 23.73 -8.68 6.44
CA ILE A 19 24.46 -8.51 5.17
C ILE A 19 23.88 -7.32 4.40
N PHE A 20 24.73 -6.57 3.71
CA PHE A 20 24.30 -5.39 2.94
C PHE A 20 23.21 -5.72 1.90
N GLU A 21 23.29 -6.90 1.28
CA GLU A 21 22.32 -7.40 0.30
C GLU A 21 20.90 -7.60 0.88
N ASP A 22 20.80 -7.83 2.19
CA ASP A 22 19.53 -7.95 2.94
C ASP A 22 19.11 -6.65 3.61
N CYS A 23 19.63 -5.54 3.09
CA CYS A 23 19.20 -4.20 3.46
C CYS A 23 18.43 -3.52 2.32
N GLY A 24 17.71 -2.47 2.69
CA GLY A 24 17.13 -1.51 1.77
C GLY A 24 17.27 -0.11 2.36
N THR A 25 17.12 0.90 1.51
CA THR A 25 17.24 2.29 1.92
C THR A 25 15.95 3.07 1.64
N CYS A 26 15.70 4.09 2.47
CA CYS A 26 14.74 5.13 2.11
C CYS A 26 15.30 6.02 0.99
N ASN A 27 14.51 6.99 0.52
CA ASN A 27 14.92 7.92 -0.53
C ASN A 27 16.10 8.83 -0.15
N GLU A 28 16.36 9.03 1.15
CA GLU A 28 17.51 9.81 1.65
C GLU A 28 18.74 8.93 1.98
N GLY A 29 18.63 7.61 1.85
CA GLY A 29 19.76 6.70 2.01
C GLY A 29 19.92 6.07 3.42
N ASP A 30 19.01 6.34 4.36
CA ASP A 30 19.02 5.62 5.65
C ASP A 30 18.81 4.12 5.41
N LEU A 31 19.65 3.31 6.05
CA LEU A 31 19.76 1.88 5.79
C LEU A 31 19.07 1.05 6.88
N PHE A 32 18.24 0.10 6.45
CA PHE A 32 17.54 -0.82 7.33
C PHE A 32 17.55 -2.22 6.76
N CYS A 33 17.50 -3.23 7.63
CA CYS A 33 17.28 -4.60 7.19
C CYS A 33 15.89 -4.75 6.57
N LYS A 34 15.78 -5.59 5.54
CA LYS A 34 14.53 -5.83 4.81
C LYS A 34 13.38 -6.27 5.71
N SER A 35 13.66 -6.99 6.80
CA SER A 35 12.63 -7.44 7.74
C SER A 35 11.98 -6.29 8.53
N CYS A 36 12.75 -5.28 8.94
CA CYS A 36 12.19 -4.08 9.57
C CYS A 36 11.33 -3.27 8.59
N ILE A 37 11.80 -3.12 7.34
CA ILE A 37 11.05 -2.41 6.29
C ILE A 37 9.74 -3.15 5.98
N LEU A 38 9.80 -4.46 5.78
CA LEU A 38 8.64 -5.30 5.50
C LEU A 38 7.62 -5.20 6.63
N LYS A 39 8.04 -5.41 7.88
CA LYS A 39 7.12 -5.38 9.04
C LYS A 39 6.43 -4.01 9.18
N SER A 40 7.17 -2.92 9.03
CA SER A 40 6.60 -1.57 9.07
C SER A 40 5.60 -1.36 7.92
N THR A 41 5.95 -1.82 6.72
CA THR A 41 5.11 -1.75 5.53
C THR A 41 3.80 -2.51 5.73
N GLU A 42 3.85 -3.75 6.23
CA GLU A 42 2.68 -4.57 6.52
C GLU A 42 1.76 -3.93 7.55
N VAL A 43 2.31 -3.37 8.63
CA VAL A 43 1.53 -2.64 9.64
C VAL A 43 0.80 -1.46 9.00
N ARG A 44 1.50 -0.64 8.21
CA ARG A 44 0.88 0.52 7.54
C ARG A 44 -0.18 0.14 6.52
N ILE A 45 0.03 -0.94 5.77
CA ILE A 45 -1.00 -1.51 4.89
C ILE A 45 -2.21 -1.94 5.71
N GLY A 46 -1.99 -2.62 6.85
CA GLY A 46 -3.05 -3.05 7.77
C GLY A 46 -3.87 -1.88 8.34
N ASP A 47 -3.21 -0.75 8.60
CA ASP A 47 -3.83 0.51 9.04
C ASP A 47 -4.49 1.30 7.89
N GLY A 48 -4.40 0.81 6.66
CA GLY A 48 -5.02 1.44 5.48
C GLY A 48 -4.24 2.62 4.91
N HIS A 49 -2.96 2.78 5.28
CA HIS A 49 -2.09 3.81 4.74
C HIS A 49 -1.46 3.41 3.40
N THR A 50 -1.26 4.40 2.53
CA THR A 50 -0.59 4.28 1.23
C THR A 50 0.80 4.91 1.18
N THR A 51 1.25 5.47 2.30
CA THR A 51 2.58 6.07 2.47
C THR A 51 3.44 5.23 3.42
N PHE A 52 4.74 5.13 3.13
CA PHE A 52 5.69 4.31 3.88
C PHE A 52 6.90 5.16 4.31
N PRO A 53 6.79 5.89 5.44
CA PRO A 53 7.85 6.78 5.91
C PRO A 53 9.08 6.00 6.33
N CYS A 54 10.23 6.67 6.27
CA CYS A 54 11.50 6.17 6.80
C CYS A 54 11.36 5.85 8.30
N LEU A 55 12.07 4.81 8.76
CA LEU A 55 12.06 4.40 10.17
C LEU A 55 12.90 5.31 11.09
N SER A 56 13.79 6.12 10.52
CA SER A 56 14.60 7.10 11.25
C SER A 56 13.99 8.51 11.28
N ASP A 57 12.74 8.67 10.81
CA ASP A 57 12.02 9.96 10.78
C ASP A 57 12.78 11.09 10.04
N CYS A 58 13.56 10.74 9.00
CA CYS A 58 14.28 11.72 8.18
C CYS A 58 13.37 12.53 7.22
N GLY A 59 12.04 12.39 7.34
CA GLY A 59 11.06 13.02 6.45
C GLY A 59 10.88 12.36 5.08
N SER A 60 11.66 11.32 4.77
CA SER A 60 11.57 10.59 3.51
C SER A 60 10.71 9.32 3.60
N HIS A 61 10.61 8.60 2.47
CA HIS A 61 9.81 7.39 2.34
C HIS A 61 10.62 6.26 1.72
N PHE A 62 10.15 5.02 1.91
CA PHE A 62 10.65 3.88 1.15
C PHE A 62 10.12 3.92 -0.30
N PRO A 63 10.97 3.70 -1.31
CA PRO A 63 10.54 3.70 -2.69
C PRO A 63 9.65 2.48 -3.00
N LEU A 64 8.62 2.66 -3.84
CA LEU A 64 7.71 1.57 -4.22
C LEU A 64 8.43 0.40 -4.88
N SER A 65 9.53 0.65 -5.61
CA SER A 65 10.36 -0.40 -6.22
C SER A 65 11.04 -1.30 -5.17
N LEU A 66 11.40 -0.75 -4.01
CA LEU A 66 11.89 -1.55 -2.89
C LEU A 66 10.75 -2.41 -2.35
N LEU A 67 9.58 -1.81 -2.09
CA LEU A 67 8.43 -2.52 -1.54
C LEU A 67 7.92 -3.63 -2.48
N GLN A 68 8.00 -3.42 -3.79
CA GLN A 68 7.67 -4.43 -4.80
C GLN A 68 8.50 -5.71 -4.65
N ASN A 69 9.77 -5.57 -4.26
CA ASN A 69 10.67 -6.72 -4.07
C ASN A 69 10.50 -7.37 -2.68
N LEU A 70 9.86 -6.68 -1.73
CA LEU A 70 9.68 -7.17 -0.37
C LEU A 70 8.31 -7.82 -0.15
N LEU A 71 7.27 -7.27 -0.78
CA LEU A 71 5.90 -7.71 -0.61
C LEU A 71 5.56 -8.84 -1.57
N GLU A 72 4.66 -9.71 -1.12
CA GLU A 72 4.00 -10.68 -2.00
C GLU A 72 3.29 -9.96 -3.17
N ALA A 73 3.38 -10.53 -4.37
CA ALA A 73 2.89 -9.89 -5.60
C ALA A 73 1.42 -9.43 -5.50
N ARG A 74 0.57 -10.23 -4.83
CA ARG A 74 -0.84 -9.91 -4.59
C ARG A 74 -1.01 -8.71 -3.65
N ALA A 75 -0.20 -8.64 -2.59
CA ALA A 75 -0.25 -7.54 -1.62
C ALA A 75 0.21 -6.24 -2.27
N PHE A 76 1.30 -6.28 -3.03
CA PHE A 76 1.81 -5.12 -3.77
C PHE A 76 0.81 -4.62 -4.83
N SER A 77 0.17 -5.53 -5.58
CA SER A 77 -0.86 -5.17 -6.56
C SER A 77 -2.04 -4.43 -5.91
N LYS A 78 -2.55 -4.92 -4.76
CA LYS A 78 -3.61 -4.24 -4.00
C LYS A 78 -3.16 -2.88 -3.47
N LEU A 79 -1.92 -2.77 -2.99
CA LEU A 79 -1.36 -1.51 -2.55
C LEU A 79 -1.35 -0.48 -3.70
N LEU A 80 -0.90 -0.87 -4.90
CA LEU A 80 -0.91 0.02 -6.07
C LEU A 80 -2.32 0.46 -6.46
N GLN A 81 -3.30 -0.45 -6.45
CA GLN A 81 -4.71 -0.09 -6.69
C GLN A 81 -5.20 0.95 -5.68
N ARG A 82 -4.80 0.80 -4.40
CA ARG A 82 -5.16 1.74 -3.35
C ARG A 82 -4.49 3.11 -3.51
N ILE A 83 -3.20 3.14 -3.85
CA ILE A 83 -2.48 4.39 -4.16
C ILE A 83 -3.19 5.14 -5.29
N GLN A 84 -3.49 4.43 -6.39
CA GLN A 84 -4.18 5.02 -7.55
C GLN A 84 -5.56 5.56 -7.16
N LEU A 85 -6.31 4.83 -6.34
CA LEU A 85 -7.59 5.33 -5.83
C LEU A 85 -7.45 6.59 -5.00
N ASP A 86 -6.45 6.66 -4.13
CA ASP A 86 -6.24 7.82 -3.28
C ASP A 86 -5.86 9.06 -4.12
N GLU A 87 -5.08 8.88 -5.19
CA GLU A 87 -4.81 9.93 -6.19
C GLU A 87 -6.10 10.39 -6.90
N VAL A 88 -6.95 9.46 -7.33
CA VAL A 88 -8.23 9.78 -7.98
C VAL A 88 -9.18 10.52 -7.02
N LYS A 89 -9.24 10.12 -5.74
CA LYS A 89 -10.02 10.85 -4.72
C LYS A 89 -9.50 12.26 -4.49
N ALA A 90 -8.18 12.42 -4.44
CA ALA A 90 -7.53 13.71 -4.23
C ALA A 90 -7.80 14.69 -5.39
N ALA A 91 -8.20 14.19 -6.57
CA ALA A 91 -8.63 15.01 -7.69
C ALA A 91 -10.07 15.56 -7.56
N GLU A 92 -10.83 15.17 -6.51
CA GLU A 92 -12.18 15.66 -6.20
C GLU A 92 -13.15 15.61 -7.40
N ILE A 93 -13.09 14.52 -8.18
CA ILE A 93 -13.91 14.34 -9.39
C ILE A 93 -15.40 14.31 -9.02
N GLU A 94 -16.17 15.22 -9.60
CA GLU A 94 -17.61 15.34 -9.36
C GLU A 94 -18.37 14.06 -9.76
N GLY A 95 -19.23 13.57 -8.85
CA GLY A 95 -20.05 12.38 -9.08
C GLY A 95 -19.30 11.05 -9.02
N LEU A 96 -18.00 11.05 -8.69
CA LEU A 96 -17.23 9.83 -8.47
C LEU A 96 -17.74 9.09 -7.23
N GLU A 97 -18.08 7.82 -7.40
CA GLU A 97 -18.45 6.91 -6.33
C GLU A 97 -17.56 5.67 -6.32
N MET A 98 -17.47 5.05 -5.15
CA MET A 98 -16.64 3.87 -4.94
C MET A 98 -17.47 2.66 -4.53
N CYS A 99 -17.01 1.50 -4.96
CA CYS A 99 -17.48 0.23 -4.44
C CYS A 99 -17.13 0.14 -2.94
N PRO A 100 -18.08 -0.23 -2.07
CA PRO A 100 -17.80 -0.39 -0.64
C PRO A 100 -17.04 -1.69 -0.32
N PHE A 101 -16.83 -2.57 -1.30
CA PHE A 101 -16.29 -3.91 -1.10
C PHE A 101 -14.92 -4.14 -1.73
N CYS A 102 -14.47 -3.22 -2.60
CA CYS A 102 -13.18 -3.31 -3.27
C CYS A 102 -12.70 -1.93 -3.74
N GLU A 103 -11.53 -1.90 -4.39
CA GLU A 103 -10.85 -0.71 -4.86
C GLU A 103 -11.38 -0.18 -6.21
N PHE A 104 -12.64 -0.42 -6.56
CA PHE A 104 -13.23 0.07 -7.80
C PHE A 104 -13.94 1.42 -7.60
N ALA A 105 -13.71 2.38 -8.50
CA ALA A 105 -14.39 3.68 -8.50
C ALA A 105 -14.89 4.01 -9.91
N THR A 106 -16.07 4.64 -10.00
CA THR A 106 -16.67 5.08 -11.27
C THR A 106 -17.70 6.17 -11.02
N ILE A 107 -18.18 6.82 -12.07
CA ILE A 107 -19.31 7.76 -12.01
C ILE A 107 -20.55 6.96 -12.43
N PRO A 108 -21.38 6.46 -11.50
CA PRO A 108 -22.57 5.71 -11.85
C PRO A 108 -23.63 6.63 -12.49
N PRO A 109 -24.57 6.08 -13.26
CA PRO A 109 -25.70 6.85 -13.77
C PRO A 109 -26.47 7.53 -12.62
N PRO A 110 -26.90 8.80 -12.76
CA PRO A 110 -27.50 9.54 -11.66
C PRO A 110 -28.83 8.94 -11.17
N GLU A 111 -29.58 8.31 -12.07
CA GLU A 111 -30.95 7.82 -11.85
C GLU A 111 -31.06 6.53 -11.01
N THR A 112 -29.94 5.84 -10.73
CA THR A 112 -29.98 4.56 -9.99
C THR A 112 -29.73 4.76 -8.49
N ASN A 113 -30.45 4.03 -7.63
CA ASN A 113 -30.12 3.94 -6.20
C ASN A 113 -29.09 2.84 -5.88
N ILE A 114 -28.67 2.08 -6.89
CA ILE A 114 -27.71 0.99 -6.80
C ILE A 114 -26.40 1.41 -7.46
N PHE A 115 -25.29 1.13 -6.80
CA PHE A 115 -23.96 1.12 -7.39
C PHE A 115 -23.63 -0.30 -7.85
N THR A 116 -23.34 -0.48 -9.13
CA THR A 116 -22.91 -1.76 -9.71
C THR A 116 -21.40 -1.73 -9.92
N CYS A 117 -20.67 -2.60 -9.22
CA CYS A 117 -19.22 -2.69 -9.36
C CYS A 117 -18.84 -3.37 -10.68
N LEU A 118 -18.03 -2.70 -11.52
CA LEU A 118 -17.58 -3.26 -12.80
C LEU A 118 -16.22 -3.95 -12.71
N ASN A 119 -15.63 -4.06 -11.52
CA ASN A 119 -14.46 -4.91 -11.30
C ASN A 119 -14.87 -6.39 -11.45
N PRO A 120 -14.30 -7.14 -12.42
CA PRO A 120 -14.62 -8.55 -12.66
C PRO A 120 -14.42 -9.49 -11.46
N GLU A 121 -13.53 -9.12 -10.53
CA GLU A 121 -13.28 -9.91 -9.32
C GLU A 121 -14.30 -9.65 -8.19
N CYS A 122 -15.07 -8.56 -8.29
CA CYS A 122 -16.03 -8.15 -7.26
C CYS A 122 -17.47 -8.32 -7.75
N LEU A 123 -17.85 -7.62 -8.83
CA LEU A 123 -19.19 -7.65 -9.44
C LEU A 123 -20.39 -7.44 -8.50
N ARG A 124 -20.16 -6.96 -7.27
CA ARG A 124 -21.22 -6.76 -6.28
C ARG A 124 -22.02 -5.50 -6.57
N GLU A 125 -23.26 -5.53 -6.11
CA GLU A 125 -24.18 -4.41 -6.13
C GLU A 125 -24.38 -3.88 -4.71
N SER A 126 -24.36 -2.55 -4.56
CA SER A 126 -24.53 -1.91 -3.27
C SER A 126 -25.55 -0.78 -3.32
N CYS A 127 -26.25 -0.54 -2.22
CA CYS A 127 -27.12 0.62 -2.09
C CYS A 127 -26.27 1.88 -1.98
N ARG A 128 -26.50 2.88 -2.85
CA ARG A 128 -25.77 4.17 -2.84
C ARG A 128 -25.98 4.99 -1.57
N LYS A 129 -27.03 4.70 -0.78
CA LYS A 129 -27.36 5.43 0.46
C LYS A 129 -26.69 4.85 1.70
N CYS A 130 -26.66 3.52 1.81
CA CYS A 130 -26.17 2.86 3.03
C CYS A 130 -24.84 2.12 2.82
N HIS A 131 -24.37 2.01 1.58
CA HIS A 131 -23.13 1.33 1.18
C HIS A 131 -23.03 -0.14 1.61
N LYS A 132 -24.20 -0.79 1.81
CA LYS A 132 -24.31 -2.23 2.06
C LYS A 132 -24.80 -2.94 0.80
N ASP A 133 -24.85 -4.27 0.86
CA ASP A 133 -25.42 -5.09 -0.21
C ASP A 133 -26.79 -4.54 -0.65
N SER A 134 -27.03 -4.57 -1.96
CA SER A 134 -28.28 -4.10 -2.56
C SER A 134 -29.49 -4.81 -1.91
N HIS A 135 -30.48 -4.02 -1.49
CA HIS A 135 -31.62 -4.49 -0.71
C HIS A 135 -32.95 -3.95 -1.27
N ILE A 136 -33.06 -3.91 -2.60
CA ILE A 136 -34.30 -3.51 -3.30
C ILE A 136 -35.44 -4.49 -2.99
#